data_AF-A0A9E4XH62-F1
#
_entry.id   AF-A0A9E4XH62-F1
#
_cell.length_a   1.000
_cell.length_b   1.000
_cell.length_c   1.000
_cell.angle_alpha   90.00
_cell.angle_beta   90.00
_cell.angle_gamma   90.00
#
_symmetry.space_group_name_H-M   'P 1'
#
loop_
_entity.id
_entity.type
_entity.pdbx_description
1 polymer ?
#
loop_
_entity_poly.entity_id
_entity_poly.type
_entity_poly.pdbx_seq_one_letter_code
_entity_poly.pdbx_strand_id
1 'polypeptide(L)'
;MARPHGILRAGYPYYRTLGMRRITNFPADIAFGKNDTTYVLCRSEGAALIRIWPLEDMEQQTDDLKSIGSYGSGDGQFIWPVQIIT
;
A
#
# COMPACT_ATOMS: atom_id res chain seq x y z
N MET A 1 36.57 -2.17 24.13
CA MET A 1 35.10 -2.00 24.11
C MET A 1 34.64 -1.88 22.67
N ALA A 2 33.83 -2.82 22.17
CA ALA A 2 33.28 -2.75 20.83
C ALA A 2 32.27 -1.60 20.76
N ARG A 3 32.39 -0.74 19.74
CA ARG A 3 31.43 0.34 19.50
C ARG A 3 30.10 -0.26 19.01
N PRO A 4 28.93 0.23 19.42
CA PRO A 4 27.65 -0.24 18.88
C PRO A 4 27.60 -0.01 17.36
N HIS A 5 27.35 -1.07 16.58
CA HIS A 5 27.38 -1.05 15.11
C HIS A 5 26.02 -0.77 14.44
N GLY A 6 24.96 -0.50 15.22
CA GLY A 6 23.65 -0.23 14.65
C GLY A 6 22.80 0.64 15.58
N ILE A 7 22.32 1.77 15.06
CA ILE A 7 21.20 2.49 15.64
C ILE A 7 19.94 1.70 15.30
N LEU A 8 19.26 1.19 16.33
CA LEU A 8 17.88 0.75 16.19
C LEU A 8 17.03 2.00 15.94
N ARG A 9 16.45 2.13 14.73
CA ARG A 9 15.47 3.19 14.43
C ARG A 9 14.11 2.83 15.05
N ALA A 10 14.05 2.75 16.38
CA ALA A 10 12.81 2.64 17.12
C ALA A 10 12.39 4.06 17.55
N GLY A 11 11.28 4.57 17.00
CA GLY A 11 10.68 5.84 17.47
C GLY A 11 10.48 6.94 16.44
N TYR A 12 10.45 6.67 15.13
CA TYR A 12 9.93 7.67 14.21
C TYR A 12 8.43 7.88 14.50
N PRO A 13 7.96 9.12 14.69
CA PRO A 13 6.53 9.37 14.81
C PRO A 13 5.85 8.95 13.51
N TYR A 14 4.93 7.99 13.60
CA TYR A 14 4.05 7.64 12.49
C TYR A 14 2.77 8.47 12.63
N TYR A 15 2.28 9.02 11.53
CA TYR A 15 1.05 9.81 11.53
C TYR A 15 -0.18 8.92 11.80
N ARG A 16 -0.23 7.75 11.12
CA ARG A 16 -1.32 6.78 11.22
C ARG A 16 -0.83 5.39 10.81
N THR A 17 -1.44 4.34 11.36
CA THR A 17 -1.19 2.95 10.97
C THR A 17 -2.31 2.45 10.08
N LEU A 18 -2.03 2.11 8.82
CA LEU A 18 -2.99 1.45 7.95
C LEU A 18 -3.04 -0.04 8.30
N GLY A 19 -4.19 -0.53 8.78
CA GLY A 19 -4.35 -1.92 9.18
C GLY A 19 -4.25 -2.90 8.01
N MET A 20 -3.54 -4.02 8.21
CA MET A 20 -3.43 -5.11 7.24
C MET A 20 -4.54 -6.15 7.48
N ARG A 21 -5.60 -6.13 6.66
CA ARG A 21 -6.70 -7.14 6.69
C ARG A 21 -6.56 -8.19 5.57
N ARG A 22 -5.33 -8.46 5.11
CA ARG A 22 -5.01 -9.32 3.93
C ARG A 22 -5.59 -8.84 2.59
N ILE A 23 -5.81 -7.53 2.45
CA ILE A 23 -6.38 -6.89 1.25
C ILE A 23 -5.43 -5.91 0.55
N THR A 24 -4.33 -5.57 1.24
CA THR A 24 -3.18 -4.79 0.78
C THR A 24 -1.93 -5.68 0.81
N ASN A 25 -2.00 -6.86 0.17
CA ASN A 25 -0.92 -7.84 0.23
C ASN A 25 0.29 -7.34 -0.57
N PHE A 26 1.50 -7.50 0.00
CA PHE A 26 2.76 -7.11 -0.62
C PHE A 26 2.77 -5.65 -1.11
N PRO A 27 2.58 -4.67 -0.20
CA PRO A 27 2.63 -3.26 -0.59
C PRO A 27 4.04 -2.90 -1.06
N ALA A 28 4.13 -2.40 -2.29
CA ALA A 28 5.38 -1.99 -2.93
C ALA A 28 5.56 -0.47 -2.94
N ASP A 29 4.46 0.28 -2.97
CA ASP A 29 4.46 1.75 -2.97
C ASP A 29 3.12 2.31 -2.45
N ILE A 30 3.11 3.59 -2.08
CA ILE A 30 1.94 4.31 -1.56
C ILE A 30 1.90 5.74 -2.10
N ALA A 31 0.72 6.21 -2.46
CA ALA A 31 0.48 7.58 -2.87
C ALA A 31 -0.76 8.18 -2.22
N PHE A 32 -0.73 9.48 -1.96
CA PHE A 32 -1.83 10.21 -1.34
C PHE A 32 -2.60 11.01 -2.39
N GLY A 33 -3.90 10.74 -2.47
CA GLY A 33 -4.84 11.46 -3.31
C GLY A 33 -5.52 12.61 -2.57
N LYS A 34 -6.51 13.21 -3.25
CA LYS A 34 -7.45 14.14 -2.63
C LYS A 34 -8.43 13.41 -1.71
N ASN A 35 -9.13 14.16 -0.85
CA ASN A 35 -10.21 13.65 0.00
C ASN A 35 -9.79 12.46 0.88
N ASP A 36 -8.62 12.57 1.51
CA ASP A 36 -8.11 11.55 2.44
C ASP A 36 -8.12 10.12 1.87
N THR A 37 -7.94 10.00 0.55
CA THR A 37 -7.81 8.72 -0.14
C THR A 37 -6.34 8.39 -0.36
N THR A 38 -5.96 7.17 -0.04
CA THR A 38 -4.63 6.62 -0.26
C THR A 38 -4.69 5.52 -1.30
N TYR A 39 -3.69 5.47 -2.17
CA TYR A 39 -3.51 4.42 -3.16
C TYR A 39 -2.32 3.56 -2.75
N VAL A 40 -2.55 2.27 -2.58
CA VAL A 40 -1.51 1.31 -2.18
C VAL A 40 -1.22 0.40 -3.35
N LEU A 41 -0.01 0.48 -3.91
CA LEU A 41 0.45 -0.43 -4.95
C LEU A 41 0.75 -1.79 -4.31
N CYS A 42 -0.04 -2.80 -4.66
CA CYS A 42 0.16 -4.17 -4.21
C CYS A 42 0.81 -4.95 -5.35
N ARG A 43 1.94 -5.63 -5.07
CA ARG A 43 2.70 -6.32 -6.11
C ARG A 43 3.40 -7.56 -5.58
N SER A 44 3.06 -8.69 -6.19
CA SER A 44 3.70 -9.99 -6.05
C SER A 44 3.57 -10.75 -7.37
N GLU A 45 4.29 -11.85 -7.49
CA GLU A 45 4.05 -12.82 -8.58
C GLU A 45 2.57 -13.25 -8.57
N GLY A 46 1.89 -13.13 -9.72
CA GLY A 46 0.47 -13.47 -9.86
C GLY A 46 -0.52 -12.46 -9.26
N ALA A 47 -0.06 -11.35 -8.69
CA ALA A 47 -0.93 -10.34 -8.07
C ALA A 47 -0.36 -8.92 -8.19
N ALA A 48 -0.96 -8.10 -9.04
CA ALA A 48 -0.59 -6.69 -9.19
C ALA A 48 -1.85 -5.83 -9.34
N LEU A 49 -2.07 -4.90 -8.40
CA LEU A 49 -3.21 -3.98 -8.40
C LEU A 49 -2.91 -2.75 -7.55
N ILE A 50 -3.68 -1.69 -7.73
CA ILE A 50 -3.65 -0.53 -6.84
C ILE A 50 -4.89 -0.58 -5.96
N ARG A 51 -4.70 -0.73 -4.65
CA ARG A 51 -5.79 -0.68 -3.67
C ARG A 51 -6.16 0.77 -3.39
N ILE A 52 -7.44 1.09 -3.46
CA ILE A 52 -7.98 2.38 -3.01
C ILE A 52 -8.34 2.23 -1.54
N TRP A 53 -7.83 3.14 -0.71
CA TRP A 53 -7.94 3.06 0.75
C TRP A 53 -8.34 4.41 1.36
N PRO A 54 -9.55 4.55 1.93
CA PRO A 54 -9.92 5.76 2.66
C PRO A 54 -9.16 5.83 3.99
N LEU A 55 -8.63 7.00 4.35
CA LEU A 55 -7.93 7.21 5.62
C LEU A 55 -8.90 7.39 6.78
N GLU A 56 -10.09 7.96 6.57
CA GLU A 56 -11.05 8.22 7.65
C GLU A 56 -11.83 6.97 8.05
N ASP A 57 -12.18 6.12 7.08
CA ASP A 57 -13.07 4.97 7.28
C ASP A 57 -12.32 3.63 7.46
N MET A 58 -11.18 3.70 8.14
CA MET A 58 -10.31 2.53 8.30
C MET A 58 -10.87 1.47 9.27
N GLU A 59 -11.78 1.89 10.14
CA GLU A 59 -12.38 1.07 11.20
C GLU A 59 -13.64 0.33 10.71
N GLN A 60 -14.53 1.01 9.96
CA GLN A 60 -15.71 0.40 9.37
C GLN A 60 -15.34 -0.12 7.98
N GLN A 61 -14.79 -1.32 7.95
CA GLN A 61 -14.55 -2.01 6.70
C GLN A 61 -15.88 -2.20 5.97
N THR A 62 -16.18 -1.33 5.01
CA THR A 62 -17.26 -1.58 4.05
C THR A 62 -16.84 -2.77 3.19
N ASP A 63 -17.75 -3.70 2.90
CA ASP A 63 -17.45 -4.84 2.01
C ASP A 63 -17.17 -4.41 0.55
N ASP A 64 -17.25 -3.11 0.25
CA ASP A 64 -17.03 -2.49 -1.06
C ASP A 64 -15.54 -2.17 -1.29
N LEU A 65 -14.71 -3.21 -1.43
CA LEU A 65 -13.28 -3.07 -1.69
C LEU A 65 -13.02 -2.60 -3.13
N LYS A 66 -12.51 -1.38 -3.29
CA LYS A 66 -12.16 -0.82 -4.60
C LYS A 66 -10.68 -0.99 -4.94
N SER A 67 -10.39 -1.29 -6.19
CA SER A 67 -9.04 -1.41 -6.72
C SER A 67 -8.98 -1.02 -8.19
N ILE A 68 -7.81 -0.59 -8.63
CA ILE A 68 -7.51 -0.29 -10.03
C ILE A 68 -6.62 -1.40 -10.56
N GLY A 69 -7.00 -1.91 -11.73
CA GLY A 69 -6.28 -2.94 -12.46
C GLY A 69 -6.29 -4.32 -11.80
N SER A 70 -5.57 -5.24 -12.44
CA SER A 70 -5.40 -6.63 -12.02
C SER A 70 -4.10 -7.19 -12.58
N TYR A 71 -3.68 -8.37 -12.11
CA TYR A 71 -2.50 -9.02 -12.66
C TYR A 71 -2.73 -9.49 -14.10
N GLY A 72 -1.83 -9.15 -15.00
CA GLY A 72 -1.84 -9.63 -16.38
C GLY A 72 -1.25 -8.63 -17.38
N SER A 73 -1.30 -8.99 -18.65
CA SER A 73 -0.71 -8.22 -19.76
C SER A 73 -1.76 -7.55 -20.66
N GLY A 74 -3.05 -7.64 -20.32
CA GLY A 74 -4.13 -6.97 -21.02
C GLY A 74 -4.24 -5.49 -20.68
N ASP A 75 -5.17 -4.80 -21.34
CA ASP A 75 -5.44 -3.39 -21.08
C ASP A 75 -5.90 -3.18 -19.62
N GLY A 76 -5.34 -2.16 -18.97
CA GLY A 76 -5.54 -1.89 -17.54
C GLY A 76 -4.96 -2.93 -16.57
N GLN A 77 -4.20 -3.93 -17.06
CA GLN A 77 -3.52 -4.92 -16.21
C GLN A 77 -2.06 -4.57 -15.97
N PHE A 78 -1.49 -5.15 -14.91
CA PHE A 78 -0.11 -4.95 -14.50
C PHE A 78 0.62 -6.28 -14.33
N ILE A 79 1.90 -6.31 -14.72
CA ILE A 79 2.79 -7.46 -14.45
C ILE A 79 3.75 -7.12 -13.29
N TRP A 80 4.57 -6.07 -13.45
CA TRP A 80 5.54 -5.63 -12.44
C TRP A 80 5.58 -4.10 -12.29
N PRO A 81 4.48 -3.47 -11.85
CA PRO A 81 4.45 -2.03 -11.59
C PRO A 81 5.41 -1.69 -10.43
N VAL A 82 6.09 -0.54 -10.47
CA VAL A 82 7.12 -0.21 -9.46
C VAL A 82 6.72 0.95 -8.58
N GLN A 83 6.00 1.93 -9.13
CA GLN A 83 5.72 3.19 -8.45
C GLN A 83 4.39 3.79 -8.92
N ILE A 84 3.71 4.51 -8.04
CA ILE A 84 2.60 5.41 -8.37
C ILE A 84 3.14 6.84 -8.47
N ILE A 85 2.88 7.51 -9.59
CA ILE A 85 3.27 8.91 -9.81
C ILE A 85 1.99 9.77 -9.75
N THR A 86 1.99 10.79 -8.90
CA THR A 86 0.86 11.70 -8.64
C THR A 86 1.17 13.14 -9.00
#